data_AF-A0A9P5TZH6-F1
#
_entry.id   AF-A0A9P5TZH6-F1
#
_cell.length_a   1.000
_cell.length_b   1.000
_cell.length_c   1.000
_cell.angle_alpha   90.00
_cell.angle_beta   90.00
_cell.angle_gamma   90.00
#
_symmetry.space_group_name_H-M   'P 1'
#
loop_
_entity.id
_entity.type
_entity.pdbx_description
1 polymer ?
#
loop_
_entity_poly.entity_id
_entity_poly.type
_entity_poly.pdbx_seq_one_letter_code
_entity_poly.pdbx_strand_id
1 'polypeptide(L)'
;SQLSVPSLFEQAIMRWRIAQRMILLIEAWITWLVEVMPTFTEPDAWRVHTLRNVVGAITEDPLAVERLYRAGIPVWYYRLLAFESTVKVQRWVE
;
A
#
# COMPACT_ATOMS: atom_id res chain seq x y z
N SER A 1 11.77 -26.70 29.98
CA SER A 1 11.42 -25.47 29.25
C SER A 1 10.67 -25.86 27.99
N GLN A 2 9.37 -25.54 27.89
CA GLN A 2 8.47 -25.99 26.80
C GLN A 2 8.78 -25.41 25.41
N LEU A 3 9.81 -24.57 25.29
CA LEU A 3 10.33 -24.05 24.02
C LEU A 3 11.32 -24.98 23.31
N SER A 4 11.57 -26.18 23.86
CA SER A 4 12.49 -27.16 23.25
C SER A 4 11.88 -27.95 22.09
N VAL A 5 10.60 -27.71 21.74
CA VAL A 5 9.93 -28.34 20.60
C VAL A 5 9.92 -27.34 19.44
N PRO A 6 10.64 -27.60 18.33
CA PRO A 6 10.75 -26.67 17.19
C PRO A 6 9.40 -26.17 16.67
N SER A 7 8.39 -27.02 16.66
CA SER A 7 7.04 -26.67 16.18
C SER A 7 6.32 -25.64 17.06
N LEU A 8 6.56 -25.61 18.37
CA LEU A 8 5.97 -24.61 19.27
C LEU A 8 6.62 -23.24 19.08
N PHE A 9 7.92 -23.22 18.81
CA PHE A 9 8.66 -21.98 18.51
C PHE A 9 8.21 -21.36 17.18
N GLU A 10 8.07 -22.18 16.13
CA GLU A 10 7.55 -21.73 14.83
C GLU A 10 6.12 -21.16 14.95
N GLN A 11 5.24 -21.83 15.69
CA GLN A 11 3.89 -21.33 15.95
C GLN A 11 3.90 -20.00 16.72
N ALA A 12 4.78 -19.86 17.72
CA ALA A 12 4.93 -18.61 18.46
C ALA A 12 5.39 -17.46 17.56
N ILE A 13 6.36 -17.70 16.67
CA ILE A 13 6.82 -16.71 15.68
C ILE A 13 5.69 -16.32 14.73
N MET A 14 4.92 -17.28 14.21
CA MET A 14 3.82 -16.98 13.30
C MET A 14 2.73 -16.15 13.98
N ARG A 15 2.36 -16.49 15.22
CA ARG A 15 1.41 -15.69 16.00
C ARG A 15 1.93 -14.28 16.27
N TRP A 16 3.22 -14.15 16.59
CA TRP A 16 3.86 -12.85 16.79
C TRP A 16 3.82 -12.00 15.51
N ARG A 17 4.16 -12.57 14.35
CA ARG A 17 4.08 -11.87 13.05
C ARG A 17 2.66 -11.41 12.73
N ILE A 18 1.66 -12.23 13.00
CA ILE A 18 0.25 -11.86 12.82
C ILE A 18 -0.12 -10.71 13.76
N ALA A 19 0.27 -10.78 15.03
CA ALA A 19 0.02 -9.71 15.99
C ALA A 19 0.68 -8.39 15.56
N GLN A 20 1.95 -8.41 15.13
CA GLN A 20 2.63 -7.24 14.61
C GLN A 20 1.90 -6.65 13.38
N ARG A 21 1.47 -7.50 12.44
CA ARG A 21 0.72 -7.06 11.27
C ARG A 21 -0.61 -6.41 11.65
N MET A 22 -1.32 -6.98 12.63
CA MET A 22 -2.58 -6.42 13.12
C MET A 22 -2.37 -5.07 13.80
N ILE A 23 -1.31 -4.93 14.61
CA ILE A 23 -0.97 -3.64 15.25
C ILE A 23 -0.68 -2.58 14.19
N LEU A 24 0.16 -2.88 13.20
CA LEU A 24 0.48 -1.95 12.11
C LEU A 24 -0.77 -1.56 11.31
N LEU A 25 -1.69 -2.50 11.10
CA LEU A 25 -2.94 -2.23 10.40
C LEU A 25 -3.86 -1.31 11.21
N ILE A 26 -3.93 -1.51 12.54
CA ILE A 26 -4.68 -0.63 13.44
C ILE A 26 -4.06 0.77 13.48
N GLU A 27 -2.74 0.89 13.60
CA GLU A 27 -2.03 2.16 13.56
C GLU A 27 -2.29 2.91 12.26
N ALA A 28 -2.14 2.23 11.12
CA ALA A 28 -2.43 2.81 9.80
C ALA A 28 -3.89 3.26 9.68
N TRP A 29 -4.83 2.49 10.22
CA TRP A 29 -6.25 2.85 10.23
C TRP A 29 -6.55 4.08 11.08
N ILE A 30 -5.92 4.19 12.26
CA ILE A 30 -6.05 5.36 13.13
C ILE A 30 -5.45 6.60 12.43
N THR A 31 -4.25 6.49 11.86
CA THR A 31 -3.63 7.59 11.09
C THR A 31 -4.52 8.01 9.92
N TRP A 32 -5.12 7.05 9.21
CA TRP A 32 -6.07 7.36 8.15
C TRP A 32 -7.26 8.18 8.67
N LEU A 33 -7.93 7.71 9.74
CA LEU A 33 -9.13 8.37 10.26
C LEU A 33 -8.85 9.75 10.85
N VAL A 34 -7.75 9.90 11.59
CA VAL A 34 -7.47 11.12 12.36
C VAL A 34 -6.80 12.17 11.48
N GLU A 35 -5.86 11.76 10.63
CA GLU A 35 -5.00 12.73 9.96
C GLU A 35 -5.30 12.89 8.47
N VAL A 36 -5.81 11.85 7.81
CA VAL A 36 -5.95 11.81 6.34
C VAL A 36 -7.40 11.99 5.90
N MET A 37 -8.35 11.31 6.53
CA MET A 37 -9.77 11.42 6.19
C MET A 37 -10.30 12.87 6.25
N PRO A 38 -9.92 13.70 7.25
CA PRO A 38 -10.39 15.07 7.33
C PRO A 38 -9.98 15.94 6.12
N THR A 39 -8.82 15.67 5.49
CA THR A 39 -8.36 16.44 4.32
C THR A 39 -9.23 16.23 3.09
N PHE A 40 -10.01 15.14 3.05
CA PHE A 40 -10.99 14.91 1.99
C PHE A 40 -12.33 15.61 2.23
N THR A 41 -12.61 16.01 3.47
CA THR A 41 -13.87 16.66 3.86
C THR A 41 -13.75 18.18 3.94
N GLU A 42 -12.54 18.73 3.98
CA GLU A 42 -12.32 20.18 4.01
C GLU A 42 -12.50 20.81 2.61
N PRO A 43 -13.25 21.93 2.50
CA PRO A 43 -13.45 22.63 1.23
C PRO A 43 -12.16 23.25 0.65
N ASP A 44 -11.13 23.43 1.46
CA ASP A 44 -9.81 23.98 1.08
C ASP A 44 -8.75 22.90 0.79
N ALA A 45 -9.17 21.69 0.35
CA ALA A 45 -8.31 20.56 -0.03
C ALA A 45 -7.29 20.82 -1.17
N TRP A 46 -7.15 22.08 -1.60
CA TRP A 46 -6.24 22.55 -2.65
C TRP A 46 -4.87 23.00 -2.12
N ARG A 47 -4.66 23.05 -0.80
CA ARG A 47 -3.31 23.26 -0.26
C ARG A 47 -2.51 21.98 -0.46
N VAL A 48 -1.46 22.06 -1.28
CA VAL A 48 -0.46 20.99 -1.43
C VAL A 48 0.07 20.65 -0.04
N HIS A 49 -0.39 19.52 0.52
CA HIS A 49 0.02 19.09 1.85
C HIS A 49 1.46 18.60 1.79
N THR A 50 2.24 18.98 2.80
CA THR A 50 3.60 18.47 3.01
C THR A 50 3.59 16.94 2.97
N LEU A 51 4.57 16.34 2.31
CA LEU A 51 4.75 14.88 2.28
C LEU A 51 4.66 14.31 3.69
N ARG A 52 3.72 13.37 3.89
CA ARG A 52 3.52 12.68 5.16
C ARG A 52 4.59 11.61 5.33
N ASN A 53 5.01 11.41 6.58
CA ASN A 53 5.92 10.34 6.95
C ASN A 53 5.20 9.00 7.06
N VAL A 54 4.72 8.46 5.94
CA VAL A 54 4.01 7.17 5.85
C VAL A 54 4.61 6.29 4.77
N VAL A 55 4.48 4.97 4.94
CA VAL A 55 4.77 4.01 3.87
C VAL A 55 3.75 4.25 2.76
N GLY A 56 4.20 4.74 1.60
CA GLY A 56 3.31 5.14 0.50
C GLY A 56 2.45 4.01 -0.06
N ALA A 57 1.60 4.33 -1.03
CA ALA A 57 0.64 3.41 -1.63
C ALA A 57 0.97 3.09 -3.10
N ILE A 58 0.61 1.89 -3.55
CA ILE A 58 0.74 1.47 -4.95
C ILE A 58 -0.66 1.19 -5.48
N THR A 59 -1.05 1.80 -6.60
CA THR A 59 -2.41 1.66 -7.16
C THR A 59 -2.43 1.84 -8.68
N GLU A 60 -3.41 1.22 -9.32
CA GLU A 60 -3.75 1.40 -10.74
C GLU A 60 -4.96 2.31 -10.97
N ASP A 61 -5.63 2.73 -9.90
CA ASP A 61 -6.78 3.63 -9.96
C ASP A 61 -6.31 5.10 -9.98
N PRO A 62 -6.53 5.83 -11.09
CA PRO A 62 -6.14 7.24 -11.19
C PRO A 62 -6.87 8.15 -10.19
N LEU A 63 -8.09 7.81 -9.78
CA LEU A 63 -8.83 8.60 -8.79
C LEU A 63 -8.22 8.44 -7.40
N ALA A 64 -7.79 7.22 -7.06
CA ALA A 64 -7.04 6.96 -5.83
C ALA A 64 -5.69 7.71 -5.82
N VAL A 65 -4.97 7.77 -6.94
CA VAL A 65 -3.72 8.54 -7.06
C VAL A 65 -3.93 10.01 -6.70
N GLU A 66 -4.93 10.64 -7.31
CA GLU A 66 -5.21 12.06 -7.05
C GLU A 66 -5.56 12.30 -5.58
N ARG A 67 -6.39 11.43 -5.01
CA ARG A 67 -6.77 11.51 -3.59
C ARG A 67 -5.57 11.37 -2.66
N LEU A 68 -4.72 10.37 -2.88
CA LEU A 68 -3.53 10.10 -2.08
C LEU A 68 -2.49 11.22 -2.21
N TYR A 69 -2.29 11.72 -3.43
CA TYR A 69 -1.42 12.87 -3.70
C TYR A 69 -1.90 14.11 -2.94
N ARG A 70 -3.20 14.42 -2.99
CA ARG A 70 -3.80 15.53 -2.23
C ARG A 70 -3.61 15.36 -0.73
N ALA A 71 -3.69 14.13 -0.22
CA ALA A 71 -3.42 13.81 1.17
C ALA A 71 -1.93 13.91 1.58
N GLY A 72 -1.01 14.19 0.65
CA GLY A 72 0.44 14.22 0.91
C GLY A 72 1.05 12.82 1.07
N ILE A 73 0.38 11.77 0.58
CA ILE A 73 0.85 10.39 0.67
C ILE A 73 1.64 10.05 -0.61
N PRO A 74 2.88 9.51 -0.50
CA PRO A 74 3.61 9.03 -1.66
C PRO A 74 2.82 7.94 -2.39
N VAL A 75 2.65 8.06 -3.70
CA VAL A 75 1.88 7.09 -4.50
C VAL A 75 2.64 6.66 -5.76
N TRP A 76 2.71 5.36 -5.98
CA TRP A 76 3.21 4.77 -7.22
C TRP A 76 2.04 4.30 -8.07
N TYR A 77 1.79 5.02 -9.17
CA TYR A 77 0.80 4.64 -10.16
C TYR A 77 1.38 3.62 -11.13
N TYR A 78 0.69 2.50 -11.33
CA TYR A 78 1.01 1.56 -12.41
C TYR A 78 -0.21 1.37 -13.31
N ARG A 79 0.04 1.19 -14.61
CA ARG A 79 -1.00 0.83 -15.57
C ARG A 79 -0.64 -0.55 -16.12
N LEU A 80 -1.52 -1.53 -15.94
CA LEU A 80 -1.42 -2.78 -16.66
C LEU A 80 -1.55 -2.47 -18.16
N LEU A 81 -0.50 -2.71 -18.92
CA LEU A 81 -0.59 -2.73 -20.37
C LEU A 81 -1.47 -3.94 -20.72
N ALA A 82 -2.68 -3.68 -21.22
CA ALA A 82 -3.46 -4.71 -21.85
C ALA A 82 -2.59 -5.26 -23.00
N PHE A 83 -2.06 -6.47 -22.83
CA PHE A 83 -1.44 -7.18 -23.93
C PHE A 83 -2.55 -7.51 -24.93
N GLU A 84 -2.71 -6.67 -25.96
CA GLU A 84 -3.34 -7.15 -27.18
C GLU A 84 -2.51 -8.33 -27.67
N SER A 85 -3.13 -9.51 -27.70
CA SER A 85 -2.51 -10.80 -28.02
C SER A 85 -2.16 -10.95 -29.50
N THR A 86 -1.58 -9.92 -30.12
CA THR A 86 -1.15 -9.92 -31.52
C THR A 86 0.20 -9.26 -31.74
N VAL A 87 1.18 -9.49 -30.86
CA VAL A 87 2.58 -9.36 -31.29
C VAL A 87 2.91 -10.60 -32.13
N LYS A 88 2.61 -10.52 -33.44
CA LYS A 88 3.18 -11.46 -34.42
C LYS A 88 4.69 -11.24 -34.42
N VAL A 89 5.42 -12.13 -33.76
CA VAL A 89 6.88 -12.22 -33.87
C VAL A 89 7.19 -12.48 -35.34
N GLN A 90 7.60 -11.43 -36.08
CA GLN A 90 8.20 -11.64 -37.38
C GLN A 90 9.56 -12.31 -37.14
N ARG A 91 9.66 -13.53 -37.69
CA ARG A 91 10.85 -14.37 -37.68
C ARG A 91 12.08 -13.54 -38.04
N TRP A 92 13.11 -13.59 -37.20
CA TRP A 92 14.43 -13.09 -37.56
C TRP A 92 14.93 -13.88 -38.77
N VAL A 93 15.30 -13.17 -39.83
CA VAL A 93 15.96 -13.75 -41.00
C VAL A 93 17.44 -13.81 -40.67
N GLU A 94 18.02 -15.01 -40.78
CA GLU A 94 19.46 -15.30 -40.64
C GLU A 94 20.29 -14.58 -41.71
#